data_AF-A0A9X1M1Z4-F1
#
_entry.id   AF-A0A9X1M1Z4-F1
#
_cell.length_a   1.000
_cell.length_b   1.000
_cell.length_c   1.000
_cell.angle_alpha   90.00
_cell.angle_beta   90.00
_cell.angle_gamma   90.00
#
_symmetry.space_group_name_H-M   'P 1'
#
loop_
_entity.id
_entity.type
_entity.pdbx_description
1 polymer ?
#
loop_
_entity_poly.entity_id
_entity_poly.type
_entity_poly.pdbx_seq_one_letter_code
_entity_poly.pdbx_strand_id
1 'polypeptide(L)'
;MAGRGAEAYRKRLERAARLKAAGTAEPAGYKLPEGLGASESEEAQQKKRRISEAQKADYLIRDAMNRGEFDNLRYAGKPIPGLDDPDPDWWIKRLIKRENISGLGPPALLLRVEDKNFEGRLDELPSERQVRDAVEDFNLRVIDARRQLQGGPPVITKLRNVDEEVLGWRARRGMRAGTTEEGSVVRFVEADESAVAGKAQQSGLRSWVRRMGERLRARLPGPQGNV
;
A
#
# COMPACT_ATOMS: atom_id res chain seq x y z
N MET A 1 -55.03 17.66 41.03
CA MET A 1 -54.16 18.65 40.34
C MET A 1 -52.99 17.96 39.62
N ALA A 2 -53.24 17.11 38.60
CA ALA A 2 -52.18 16.27 37.98
C ALA A 2 -52.18 16.28 36.43
N GLY A 3 -52.70 17.32 35.78
CA GLY A 3 -52.83 17.39 34.31
C GLY A 3 -51.86 18.32 33.58
N ARG A 4 -51.31 19.34 34.25
CA ARG A 4 -50.55 20.41 33.59
C ARG A 4 -49.14 20.01 33.14
N GLY A 5 -48.52 19.01 33.80
CA GLY A 5 -47.17 18.55 33.45
C GLY A 5 -47.12 17.72 32.17
N ALA A 6 -48.12 16.85 31.96
CA ALA A 6 -48.16 15.94 30.82
C ALA A 6 -48.43 16.67 29.49
N GLU A 7 -49.28 17.69 29.49
CA GLU A 7 -49.52 18.50 28.29
C GLU A 7 -48.32 19.38 27.91
N ALA A 8 -47.65 19.96 28.92
CA ALA A 8 -46.42 20.71 28.70
C ALA A 8 -45.31 19.81 28.11
N TYR A 9 -45.26 18.54 28.53
CA TYR A 9 -44.33 17.55 28.01
C TYR A 9 -44.64 17.15 26.56
N ARG A 10 -45.91 16.88 26.23
CA ARG A 10 -46.34 16.57 24.86
C ARG A 10 -46.06 17.72 23.89
N LYS A 11 -46.37 18.96 24.28
CA LYS A 11 -46.07 20.16 23.47
C LYS A 11 -44.57 20.36 23.21
N ARG A 12 -43.70 19.96 24.15
CA ARG A 12 -42.23 20.03 23.97
C ARG A 12 -41.74 18.97 22.98
N LEU A 13 -42.29 17.77 23.04
CA LEU A 13 -42.00 16.68 22.11
C LEU A 13 -42.42 17.01 20.67
N GLU A 14 -43.62 17.55 20.48
CA GLU A 14 -44.08 18.00 19.15
C GLU A 14 -43.19 19.10 18.56
N ARG A 15 -42.70 20.02 19.41
CA ARG A 15 -41.82 21.11 18.97
C ARG A 15 -40.44 20.59 18.56
N ALA A 16 -39.89 19.63 19.31
CA ALA A 16 -38.64 18.96 18.97
C ALA A 16 -38.77 18.13 17.68
N ALA A 17 -39.88 17.41 17.49
CA ALA A 17 -40.16 16.67 16.26
C ALA A 17 -40.28 17.60 15.04
N ARG A 18 -40.91 18.77 15.19
CA ARG A 18 -40.97 19.80 14.14
C ARG A 18 -39.59 20.33 13.75
N LEU A 19 -38.71 20.61 14.71
CA LEU A 19 -37.35 21.08 14.43
C LEU A 19 -36.52 20.03 13.69
N LYS A 20 -36.70 18.75 14.01
CA LYS A 20 -36.05 17.63 13.31
C LYS A 20 -36.59 17.45 11.89
N ALA A 21 -37.91 17.55 11.70
CA ALA A 21 -38.55 17.48 10.38
C ALA A 21 -38.21 18.68 9.49
N ALA A 22 -37.95 19.85 10.09
CA ALA A 22 -37.53 21.07 9.38
C ALA A 22 -36.06 21.03 8.90
N GLY A 23 -35.29 20.00 9.22
CA GLY A 23 -33.90 19.83 8.75
C GLY A 23 -32.91 20.87 9.26
N THR A 24 -33.33 21.79 10.12
CA THR A 24 -32.47 22.81 10.73
C THR A 24 -31.71 22.20 11.91
N ALA A 25 -30.58 21.57 11.62
CA ALA A 25 -29.62 21.16 12.64
C ALA A 25 -28.70 22.34 13.01
N GLU A 26 -29.25 23.40 13.61
CA GLU A 26 -28.44 24.25 14.49
C GLU A 26 -28.50 23.66 15.90
N PRO A 27 -27.36 23.41 16.58
CA PRO A 27 -27.36 22.90 17.94
C PRO A 27 -27.77 24.03 18.90
N ALA A 28 -29.06 24.35 18.96
CA ALA A 28 -29.61 25.13 20.06
C ALA A 28 -29.35 24.32 21.35
N GLY A 29 -28.53 24.87 22.25
CA GLY A 29 -27.94 24.25 23.44
C GLY A 29 -28.94 23.80 24.52
N TYR A 30 -29.97 23.05 24.14
CA TYR A 30 -30.85 22.34 25.05
C TYR A 30 -30.20 21.01 25.42
N LYS A 31 -29.68 20.94 26.65
CA LYS A 31 -29.26 19.68 27.25
C LYS A 31 -30.49 18.79 27.36
N LEU A 32 -30.60 17.74 26.54
CA LEU A 32 -31.63 16.72 26.70
C LEU A 32 -31.56 16.17 28.14
N PRO A 33 -32.70 15.91 28.81
CA PRO A 33 -32.69 15.31 30.14
C PRO A 33 -31.88 14.02 30.15
N GLU A 34 -30.96 13.88 31.11
CA GLU A 34 -30.20 12.66 31.34
C GLU A 34 -31.17 11.48 31.54
N GLY A 35 -31.11 10.50 30.64
CA GLY A 35 -31.92 9.27 30.71
C GLY A 35 -32.80 8.94 29.51
N LEU A 36 -32.95 9.84 28.51
CA LEU A 36 -33.86 9.61 27.36
C LEU A 36 -33.18 9.40 26.00
N GLY A 37 -31.84 9.38 25.93
CA GLY A 37 -31.10 9.14 24.68
C GLY A 37 -29.88 8.23 24.80
N ALA A 38 -29.37 8.04 26.01
CA ALA A 38 -28.27 7.12 26.28
C ALA A 38 -28.75 5.66 26.27
N SER A 39 -29.91 5.35 26.85
CA SER A 39 -30.39 3.97 26.94
C SER A 39 -30.67 3.35 25.57
N GLU A 40 -31.41 4.00 24.68
CA GLU A 40 -31.70 3.41 23.36
C GLU A 40 -30.44 3.23 22.49
N SER A 41 -29.49 4.16 22.57
CA SER A 41 -28.26 4.11 21.78
C SER A 41 -27.22 3.14 22.37
N GLU A 42 -27.04 3.12 23.69
CA GLU A 42 -26.16 2.19 24.40
C GLU A 42 -26.72 0.78 24.41
N GLU A 43 -28.03 0.59 24.62
CA GLU A 43 -28.68 -0.72 24.53
C GLU A 43 -28.62 -1.27 23.11
N ALA A 44 -28.81 -0.43 22.08
CA ALA A 44 -28.65 -0.85 20.69
C ALA A 44 -27.19 -1.21 20.38
N GLN A 45 -26.21 -0.46 20.90
CA GLN A 45 -24.79 -0.79 20.77
C GLN A 45 -24.42 -2.07 21.52
N GLN A 46 -24.95 -2.29 22.72
CA GLN A 46 -24.77 -3.51 23.50
C GLN A 46 -25.40 -4.71 22.81
N LYS A 47 -26.63 -4.58 22.28
CA LYS A 47 -27.27 -5.62 21.47
C LYS A 47 -26.45 -5.95 20.21
N LYS A 48 -25.92 -4.93 19.51
CA LYS A 48 -25.01 -5.13 18.35
C LYS A 48 -23.70 -5.83 18.70
N ARG A 49 -23.17 -5.62 19.92
CA ARG A 49 -21.97 -6.30 20.45
C ARG A 49 -22.25 -7.74 20.89
N ARG A 50 -23.48 -8.04 21.32
CA ARG A 50 -23.91 -9.40 21.71
C ARG A 50 -24.08 -10.33 20.51
N ILE A 51 -24.25 -9.79 19.30
CA ILE A 51 -24.31 -10.58 18.07
C ILE A 51 -22.91 -10.70 17.50
N SER A 52 -22.37 -11.92 17.51
CA SER A 52 -21.06 -12.21 16.93
C SER A 52 -21.06 -12.01 15.40
N GLU A 53 -19.89 -11.80 14.81
CA GLU A 53 -19.76 -11.71 13.35
C GLU A 53 -20.23 -13.00 12.66
N ALA A 54 -19.94 -14.16 13.25
CA ALA A 54 -20.43 -15.45 12.79
C ALA A 54 -21.97 -15.51 12.76
N GLN A 55 -22.64 -15.03 13.81
CA GLN A 55 -24.11 -14.98 13.85
C GLN A 55 -24.71 -14.05 12.78
N LYS A 56 -24.03 -12.94 12.47
CA LYS A 56 -24.42 -12.05 11.38
C LYS A 56 -24.25 -12.75 10.03
N ALA A 57 -23.12 -13.41 9.81
CA ALA A 57 -22.84 -14.17 8.60
C ALA A 57 -23.89 -15.28 8.39
N ASP A 58 -24.18 -16.07 9.41
CA ASP A 58 -25.18 -17.14 9.33
C ASP A 58 -26.57 -16.62 9.00
N TYR A 59 -26.96 -15.46 9.56
CA TYR A 59 -28.24 -14.82 9.23
C TYR A 59 -28.28 -14.39 7.76
N LEU A 60 -27.22 -13.75 7.26
CA LEU A 60 -27.12 -13.33 5.86
C LEU A 60 -27.14 -14.52 4.90
N ILE A 61 -26.44 -15.61 5.22
CA ILE A 61 -26.46 -16.83 4.41
C ILE A 61 -27.87 -17.41 4.37
N ARG A 62 -28.56 -17.51 5.52
CA ARG A 62 -29.95 -18.01 5.58
C ARG A 62 -30.93 -17.13 4.80
N ASP A 63 -30.82 -15.81 4.92
CA ASP A 63 -31.64 -14.86 4.17
C ASP A 63 -31.40 -14.99 2.65
N ALA A 64 -30.13 -15.08 2.22
CA ALA A 64 -29.77 -15.29 0.82
C ALA A 64 -30.24 -16.66 0.27
N MET A 65 -30.17 -17.73 1.06
CA MET A 65 -30.76 -19.03 0.70
C MET A 65 -32.27 -18.92 0.51
N ASN A 66 -33.00 -18.24 1.40
CA ASN A 66 -34.46 -18.06 1.28
C ASN A 66 -34.87 -17.25 0.04
N ARG A 67 -33.99 -16.35 -0.43
CA ARG A 67 -34.18 -15.57 -1.65
C ARG A 67 -33.82 -16.33 -2.92
N GLY A 68 -33.27 -17.53 -2.80
CA GLY A 68 -32.81 -18.32 -3.96
C GLY A 68 -31.54 -17.75 -4.60
N GLU A 69 -30.75 -16.92 -3.90
CA GLU A 69 -29.50 -16.36 -4.46
C GLU A 69 -28.43 -17.44 -4.72
N PHE A 70 -28.58 -18.61 -4.08
CA PHE A 70 -27.76 -19.80 -4.31
C PHE A 70 -28.38 -20.79 -5.30
N ASP A 71 -29.55 -20.48 -5.88
CA ASP A 71 -30.15 -21.29 -6.93
C ASP A 71 -29.45 -21.02 -8.27
N ASN A 72 -29.40 -22.02 -9.15
CA ASN A 72 -28.83 -21.90 -10.50
C ASN A 72 -27.36 -21.43 -10.55
N LEU A 73 -26.55 -21.74 -9.53
CA LEU A 73 -25.10 -21.52 -9.61
C LEU A 73 -24.51 -22.21 -10.84
N ARG A 74 -23.50 -21.59 -11.45
CA ARG A 74 -22.85 -22.06 -12.69
C ARG A 74 -22.48 -23.55 -12.68
N TYR A 75 -22.11 -24.07 -11.50
CA TYR A 75 -21.70 -25.46 -11.29
C TYR A 75 -22.64 -26.23 -10.34
N ALA A 76 -23.85 -25.74 -10.07
CA ALA A 76 -24.82 -26.47 -9.26
C ALA A 76 -25.08 -27.87 -9.86
N GLY A 77 -24.87 -28.92 -9.06
CA GLY A 77 -25.05 -30.32 -9.46
C GLY A 77 -24.06 -30.83 -10.52
N LYS A 78 -23.08 -30.02 -10.96
CA LYS A 78 -22.04 -30.42 -11.91
C LYS A 78 -20.74 -30.74 -11.16
N PRO A 79 -19.90 -31.66 -11.67
CA PRO A 79 -18.59 -31.88 -11.08
C PRO A 79 -17.77 -30.58 -11.10
N ILE A 80 -17.04 -30.32 -10.01
CA ILE A 80 -16.13 -29.18 -9.93
C ILE A 80 -14.97 -29.46 -10.89
N PRO A 81 -14.70 -28.58 -11.88
CA PRO A 81 -13.65 -28.86 -12.86
C PRO A 81 -12.29 -28.98 -12.17
N GLY A 82 -11.52 -30.05 -12.42
CA GLY A 82 -10.17 -30.23 -11.87
C GLY A 82 -10.12 -30.63 -10.39
N LEU A 83 -11.21 -31.17 -9.83
CA LEU A 83 -11.23 -31.76 -8.48
C LEU A 83 -10.41 -33.06 -8.41
N ASP A 84 -10.27 -33.70 -9.55
CA ASP A 84 -9.55 -34.94 -9.82
C ASP A 84 -8.03 -34.74 -10.02
N ASP A 85 -7.53 -33.52 -9.83
CA ASP A 85 -6.10 -33.22 -9.82
C ASP A 85 -5.42 -33.84 -8.57
N PRO A 86 -4.37 -34.66 -8.72
CA PRO A 86 -3.66 -35.28 -7.59
C PRO A 86 -2.90 -34.27 -6.70
N ASP A 87 -2.74 -33.03 -7.13
CA ASP A 87 -2.05 -31.98 -6.39
C ASP A 87 -2.90 -31.44 -5.22
N PRO A 88 -2.47 -31.51 -3.94
CA PRO A 88 -3.24 -30.97 -2.81
C PRO A 88 -3.53 -29.46 -2.91
N ASP A 89 -2.67 -28.71 -3.63
CA ASP A 89 -2.79 -27.26 -3.81
C ASP A 89 -3.53 -26.86 -5.10
N TRP A 90 -4.20 -27.80 -5.77
CA TRP A 90 -4.90 -27.58 -7.05
C TRP A 90 -5.85 -26.36 -7.01
N TRP A 91 -6.58 -26.21 -5.91
CA TRP A 91 -7.56 -25.15 -5.72
C TRP A 91 -6.89 -23.79 -5.47
N ILE A 92 -5.73 -23.76 -4.79
CA ILE A 92 -4.95 -22.55 -4.54
C ILE A 92 -4.36 -22.05 -5.87
N LYS A 93 -3.72 -22.94 -6.63
CA LYS A 93 -3.15 -22.61 -7.95
C LYS A 93 -4.24 -22.08 -8.90
N ARG A 94 -5.42 -22.70 -8.85
CA ARG A 94 -6.58 -22.23 -9.63
C ARG A 94 -7.08 -20.86 -9.17
N LEU A 95 -7.13 -20.60 -7.87
CA LEU A 95 -7.52 -19.30 -7.33
C LEU A 95 -6.53 -18.21 -7.75
N ILE A 96 -5.22 -18.47 -7.60
CA ILE A 96 -4.16 -17.56 -8.04
C ILE A 96 -4.32 -17.22 -9.52
N LYS A 97 -4.55 -18.24 -10.37
CA LYS A 97 -4.76 -18.05 -11.81
C LYS A 97 -6.04 -17.29 -12.14
N ARG A 98 -7.15 -17.57 -11.44
CA ARG A 98 -8.47 -16.97 -11.68
C ARG A 98 -8.51 -15.49 -11.29
N GLU A 99 -7.96 -15.16 -10.12
CA GLU A 99 -7.95 -13.80 -9.59
C GLU A 99 -6.71 -13.01 -10.06
N ASN A 100 -5.87 -13.62 -10.91
CA ASN A 100 -4.60 -13.05 -11.38
C ASN A 100 -3.73 -12.51 -10.23
N ILE A 101 -3.60 -13.30 -9.16
CA ILE A 101 -2.88 -12.87 -7.95
C ILE A 101 -1.39 -12.84 -8.26
N SER A 102 -0.83 -11.62 -8.29
CA SER A 102 0.60 -11.38 -8.47
C SER A 102 1.31 -11.12 -7.13
N GLY A 103 2.65 -11.14 -7.13
CA GLY A 103 3.44 -10.79 -5.93
C GLY A 103 3.62 -11.93 -4.93
N LEU A 104 3.04 -13.10 -5.20
CA LEU A 104 3.22 -14.31 -4.41
C LEU A 104 4.33 -15.15 -5.04
N GLY A 105 5.53 -15.11 -4.46
CA GLY A 105 6.62 -15.95 -4.91
C GLY A 105 7.95 -15.67 -4.20
N PRO A 106 8.93 -16.56 -4.38
CA PRO A 106 10.29 -16.32 -3.91
C PRO A 106 10.83 -14.98 -4.44
N PRO A 107 11.61 -14.22 -3.65
CA PRO A 107 12.17 -12.93 -4.06
C PRO A 107 12.88 -12.97 -5.42
N ALA A 108 13.60 -14.07 -5.69
CA ALA A 108 14.32 -14.30 -6.95
C ALA A 108 13.43 -14.31 -8.20
N LEU A 109 12.17 -14.75 -8.08
CA LEU A 109 11.20 -14.76 -9.18
C LEU A 109 10.46 -13.43 -9.27
N LEU A 110 10.11 -12.84 -8.13
CA LEU A 110 9.47 -11.52 -8.09
C LEU A 110 10.35 -10.45 -8.73
N LEU A 111 11.65 -10.45 -8.42
CA LEU A 111 12.62 -9.52 -9.00
C LEU A 111 12.75 -9.69 -10.52
N ARG A 112 12.58 -10.89 -11.07
CA ARG A 112 12.58 -11.10 -12.53
C ARG A 112 11.31 -10.55 -13.19
N VAL A 113 10.17 -10.67 -12.53
CA VAL A 113 8.91 -10.10 -13.04
C VAL A 113 8.98 -8.57 -12.99
N GLU A 114 9.47 -8.04 -11.88
CA GLU A 114 9.69 -6.60 -11.73
C GLU A 114 10.68 -6.07 -12.77
N ASP A 115 11.80 -6.75 -12.98
CA ASP A 115 12.79 -6.38 -14.01
C ASP A 115 12.18 -6.29 -15.41
N LYS A 116 11.28 -7.20 -15.77
CA LYS A 116 10.57 -7.16 -17.06
C LYS A 116 9.63 -5.97 -17.20
N ASN A 117 9.00 -5.57 -16.09
CA ASN A 117 8.02 -4.47 -16.07
C ASN A 117 8.66 -3.13 -15.70
N PHE A 118 9.98 -3.11 -15.48
CA PHE A 118 10.66 -1.99 -14.84
C PHE A 118 10.63 -0.72 -15.69
N GLU A 119 10.82 -0.84 -17.00
CA GLU A 119 10.77 0.30 -17.92
C GLU A 119 9.41 1.01 -17.88
N GLY A 120 8.31 0.25 -17.93
CA GLY A 120 6.96 0.81 -17.82
C GLY A 120 6.73 1.51 -16.47
N ARG A 121 7.23 0.92 -15.37
CA ARG A 121 7.19 1.56 -14.06
C ARG A 121 7.98 2.87 -14.01
N LEU A 122 9.15 2.94 -14.65
CA LEU A 122 9.94 4.18 -14.70
C LEU A 122 9.21 5.27 -15.50
N ASP A 123 8.48 4.90 -16.55
CA ASP A 123 7.74 5.85 -17.38
C ASP A 123 6.57 6.51 -16.66
N GLU A 124 5.99 5.84 -15.66
CA GLU A 124 4.96 6.40 -14.77
C GLU A 124 5.52 7.43 -13.77
N LEU A 125 6.83 7.41 -13.50
CA LEU A 125 7.43 8.29 -12.50
C LEU A 125 7.56 9.73 -13.03
N PRO A 126 7.08 10.75 -12.28
CA PRO A 126 7.08 12.12 -12.76
C PRO A 126 8.43 12.82 -12.66
N SER A 127 9.37 12.34 -11.82
CA SER A 127 10.63 13.03 -11.55
C SER A 127 11.86 12.13 -11.69
N GLU A 128 12.96 12.73 -12.11
CA GLU A 128 14.26 12.04 -12.24
C GLU A 128 14.78 11.52 -10.91
N ARG A 129 14.55 12.26 -9.82
CA ARG A 129 14.91 11.82 -8.48
C ARG A 129 14.21 10.51 -8.13
N GLN A 130 12.91 10.40 -8.39
CA GLN A 130 12.16 9.17 -8.16
C GLN A 130 12.62 8.02 -9.05
N VAL A 131 13.03 8.30 -10.29
CA VAL A 131 13.64 7.30 -11.17
C VAL A 131 14.94 6.78 -10.56
N ARG A 132 15.83 7.65 -10.10
CA ARG A 132 17.06 7.24 -9.41
C ARG A 132 16.77 6.42 -8.16
N ASP A 133 15.90 6.93 -7.29
CA ASP A 133 15.52 6.26 -6.04
C ASP A 133 14.92 4.86 -6.32
N ALA A 134 14.10 4.72 -7.37
CA ALA A 134 13.50 3.44 -7.77
C ALA A 134 14.54 2.44 -8.30
N VAL A 135 15.50 2.88 -9.13
CA VAL A 135 16.57 2.02 -9.64
C VAL A 135 17.51 1.59 -8.50
N GLU A 136 17.84 2.50 -7.59
CA GLU A 136 18.66 2.20 -6.41
C GLU A 136 17.98 1.19 -5.48
N ASP A 137 16.69 1.38 -5.16
CA ASP A 137 15.91 0.44 -4.36
C ASP A 137 15.84 -0.95 -5.01
N PHE A 138 15.59 -1.02 -6.33
CA PHE A 138 15.59 -2.28 -7.06
C PHE A 138 16.95 -3.00 -6.96
N ASN A 139 18.04 -2.27 -7.18
CA ASN A 139 19.40 -2.81 -7.08
C ASN A 139 19.70 -3.31 -5.66
N LEU A 140 19.29 -2.58 -4.62
CA LEU A 140 19.43 -3.02 -3.22
C LEU A 140 18.71 -4.35 -2.99
N ARG A 141 17.45 -4.47 -3.43
CA ARG A 141 16.68 -5.72 -3.30
C ARG A 141 17.30 -6.88 -4.07
N VAL A 142 17.87 -6.64 -5.25
CA VAL A 142 18.64 -7.66 -5.99
C VAL A 142 19.89 -8.11 -5.24
N ILE A 143 20.63 -7.18 -4.63
CA ILE A 143 21.81 -7.48 -3.83
C ILE A 143 21.42 -8.29 -2.59
N ASP A 144 20.39 -7.88 -1.87
CA ASP A 144 19.93 -8.55 -0.66
C ASP A 144 19.41 -9.96 -0.97
N ALA A 145 18.66 -10.12 -2.06
CA ALA A 145 18.22 -11.44 -2.52
C ALA A 145 19.39 -12.36 -2.89
N ARG A 146 20.49 -11.82 -3.44
CA ARG A 146 21.73 -12.59 -3.71
C ARG A 146 22.50 -12.93 -2.43
N ARG A 147 22.45 -12.05 -1.43
CA ARG A 147 23.12 -12.24 -0.13
C ARG A 147 22.36 -13.22 0.77
N GLN A 148 21.07 -13.43 0.53
CA GLN A 148 20.29 -14.43 1.23
C GLN A 148 20.83 -15.83 0.90
N LEU A 149 21.65 -16.37 1.80
CA LEU A 149 22.18 -17.74 1.80
C LEU A 149 21.10 -18.79 2.17
N GLN A 150 19.82 -18.45 2.09
CA GLN A 150 18.72 -19.28 2.61
C GLN A 150 18.34 -20.48 1.71
N GLY A 151 19.17 -20.85 0.73
CA GLY A 151 18.89 -21.99 -0.14
C GLY A 151 17.67 -21.75 -1.01
N GLY A 152 17.87 -21.35 -2.26
CA GLY A 152 16.80 -21.13 -3.21
C GLY A 152 17.32 -21.02 -4.64
N PRO A 153 16.42 -20.98 -5.63
CA PRO A 153 16.81 -20.80 -7.03
C PRO A 153 17.70 -19.54 -7.19
N PRO A 154 18.79 -19.62 -7.97
CA PRO A 154 19.73 -18.53 -8.08
C PRO A 154 19.07 -17.25 -8.61
N VAL A 155 19.43 -16.12 -8.00
CA VAL A 155 19.04 -14.77 -8.45
C VAL A 155 19.91 -14.38 -9.64
N ILE A 156 19.37 -14.51 -10.85
CA ILE A 156 20.09 -14.18 -12.11
C ILE A 156 19.75 -12.76 -12.61
N THR A 157 18.82 -12.05 -11.95
CA THR A 157 18.45 -10.67 -12.30
C THR A 157 19.65 -9.74 -12.23
N LYS A 158 19.91 -8.98 -13.31
CA LYS A 158 21.06 -8.07 -13.41
C LYS A 158 20.80 -6.79 -12.61
N LEU A 159 21.89 -6.13 -12.20
CA LEU A 159 21.82 -4.77 -11.67
C LEU A 159 21.64 -3.80 -12.84
N ARG A 160 20.88 -2.73 -12.61
CA ARG A 160 20.63 -1.66 -13.59
C ARG A 160 21.51 -0.46 -13.30
N ASN A 161 22.00 0.20 -14.35
CA ASN A 161 22.79 1.41 -14.22
C ASN A 161 21.84 2.62 -14.09
N VAL A 162 21.93 3.33 -12.96
CA VAL A 162 21.07 4.47 -12.64
C VAL A 162 21.14 5.57 -13.71
N ASP A 163 22.34 5.89 -14.18
CA ASP A 163 22.53 6.99 -15.13
C ASP A 163 21.97 6.63 -16.52
N GLU A 164 22.16 5.39 -16.96
CA GLU A 164 21.61 4.89 -18.22
C GLU A 164 20.07 4.88 -18.21
N GLU A 165 19.47 4.44 -17.11
CA GLU A 165 18.01 4.40 -16.96
C GLU A 165 17.40 5.82 -16.93
N VAL A 166 18.06 6.77 -16.27
CA VAL A 166 17.64 8.18 -16.27
C VAL A 166 17.74 8.78 -17.67
N LEU A 167 18.81 8.52 -18.40
CA LEU A 167 18.97 8.99 -19.78
C LEU A 167 17.89 8.40 -20.69
N GLY A 168 17.62 7.10 -20.58
CA GLY A 168 16.54 6.43 -21.31
C GLY A 168 15.17 7.02 -20.98
N TRP A 169 14.88 7.26 -19.70
CA TRP A 169 13.65 7.89 -19.25
C TRP A 169 13.48 9.33 -19.79
N ARG A 170 14.53 10.17 -19.71
CA ARG A 170 14.50 11.53 -20.27
C ARG A 170 14.23 11.50 -21.78
N ALA A 171 14.89 10.59 -22.49
CA ALA A 171 14.71 10.41 -23.93
C ALA A 171 13.28 9.99 -24.29
N ARG A 172 12.69 9.02 -23.58
CA ARG A 172 11.30 8.57 -23.80
C ARG A 172 10.27 9.67 -23.54
N ARG A 173 10.54 10.56 -22.58
CA ARG A 173 9.66 11.70 -22.27
C ARG A 173 9.83 12.89 -23.22
N GLY A 174 10.70 12.80 -24.23
CA GLY A 174 10.99 13.92 -25.12
C GLY A 174 11.62 15.11 -24.39
N MET A 175 12.11 14.90 -23.16
CA MET A 175 12.85 15.91 -22.41
C MET A 175 14.22 15.99 -23.06
N ARG A 176 14.36 16.87 -24.05
CA ARG A 176 15.67 17.24 -24.59
C ARG A 176 16.57 17.54 -23.39
N ALA A 177 17.75 16.94 -23.37
CA ALA A 177 18.82 17.36 -22.47
C ALA A 177 18.86 18.88 -22.54
N GLY A 178 18.56 19.54 -21.42
CA GLY A 178 18.58 20.99 -21.35
C GLY A 178 19.90 21.45 -21.93
N THR A 179 19.81 22.19 -23.03
CA THR A 179 20.91 22.95 -23.58
C THR A 179 21.37 23.91 -22.49
N THR A 180 22.42 23.55 -21.77
CA THR A 180 23.20 24.46 -20.93
C THR A 180 24.67 24.25 -21.27
N GLU A 181 25.04 24.95 -22.35
CA GLU A 181 26.32 25.63 -22.56
C GLU A 181 27.58 24.77 -22.73
N GLU A 182 27.69 24.16 -23.91
CA GLU A 182 28.98 24.02 -24.57
C GLU A 182 29.30 25.34 -25.29
N GLY A 183 30.01 26.24 -24.62
CA GLY A 183 30.49 27.50 -25.19
C GLY A 183 31.41 28.27 -24.25
N SER A 184 32.71 28.29 -24.57
CA SER A 184 33.82 28.96 -23.86
C SER A 184 34.29 28.22 -22.59
N VAL A 185 35.51 27.67 -22.50
CA VAL A 185 36.79 28.28 -22.79
C VAL A 185 37.77 27.22 -23.33
N VAL A 186 38.03 27.23 -24.64
CA VAL A 186 39.35 26.88 -25.17
C VAL A 186 39.99 28.20 -25.58
N ARG A 187 40.96 28.67 -24.79
CA ARG A 187 42.19 29.39 -25.19
C ARG A 187 42.75 30.13 -23.97
N PHE A 188 43.74 29.52 -23.31
CA PHE A 188 44.97 30.17 -22.85
C PHE A 188 46.08 29.11 -22.69
N VAL A 189 46.89 29.01 -23.74
CA VAL A 189 48.34 28.76 -23.85
C VAL A 189 49.06 27.95 -22.74
N GLU A 190 49.35 26.69 -23.08
CA GLU A 190 50.63 25.93 -23.01
C GLU A 190 51.86 26.59 -22.34
N ALA A 191 52.31 26.00 -21.21
CA ALA A 191 53.70 25.55 -20.94
C ALA A 191 53.87 25.19 -19.44
N ASP A 192 53.93 23.90 -19.11
CA ASP A 192 55.19 23.26 -18.69
C ASP A 192 54.96 21.75 -18.45
N GLU A 193 55.89 20.97 -18.96
CA GLU A 193 55.90 19.53 -19.08
C GLU A 193 56.85 18.98 -18.01
N SER A 194 56.32 18.54 -16.86
CA SER A 194 56.96 17.47 -16.06
C SER A 194 56.12 17.01 -14.87
N ALA A 195 55.50 15.83 -15.02
CA ALA A 195 55.43 14.78 -13.98
C ALA A 195 54.45 13.67 -14.40
N VAL A 196 55.03 12.49 -14.61
CA VAL A 196 54.39 11.24 -14.99
C VAL A 196 53.74 10.55 -13.78
N ALA A 197 52.68 9.79 -14.06
CA ALA A 197 52.09 8.66 -13.33
C ALA A 197 50.88 8.88 -12.41
N GLY A 198 49.75 8.23 -12.78
CA GLY A 198 49.01 7.42 -11.80
C GLY A 198 47.49 7.65 -11.63
N LYS A 199 46.70 7.03 -12.51
CA LYS A 199 45.40 6.35 -12.25
C LYS A 199 44.23 7.12 -11.63
N ALA A 200 43.30 7.49 -12.52
CA ALA A 200 41.90 7.04 -12.59
C ALA A 200 41.09 6.80 -11.29
N GLN A 201 40.05 7.63 -11.15
CA GLN A 201 38.65 7.20 -11.09
C GLN A 201 38.26 6.24 -9.94
N GLN A 202 37.98 6.79 -8.75
CA GLN A 202 37.00 6.25 -7.76
C GLN A 202 37.03 7.09 -6.47
N SER A 203 36.29 8.20 -6.43
CA SER A 203 36.16 9.01 -5.20
C SER A 203 34.73 9.49 -4.91
N GLY A 204 33.70 8.84 -5.48
CA GLY A 204 32.29 9.15 -5.18
C GLY A 204 31.60 8.17 -4.22
N LEU A 205 32.02 6.91 -4.18
CA LEU A 205 31.25 5.81 -3.56
C LEU A 205 31.57 5.53 -2.09
N ARG A 206 32.55 6.22 -1.48
CA ARG A 206 32.98 5.97 -0.09
C ARG A 206 32.45 6.97 0.94
N SER A 207 31.89 8.11 0.51
CA SER A 207 31.39 9.15 1.43
C SER A 207 29.90 8.99 1.78
N TRP A 208 29.13 8.29 0.95
CA TRP A 208 27.68 8.11 1.13
C TRP A 208 27.33 7.02 2.15
N VAL A 209 28.11 5.92 2.18
CA VAL A 209 27.92 4.77 3.09
C VAL A 209 28.04 5.15 4.57
N ARG A 210 28.67 6.29 4.91
CA ARG A 210 28.78 6.76 6.29
C ARG A 210 27.65 7.70 6.73
N ARG A 211 26.88 8.29 5.81
CA ARG A 211 25.91 9.38 6.13
C ARG A 211 24.44 8.94 6.22
N MET A 212 24.09 7.72 5.82
CA MET A 212 22.72 7.19 5.95
C MET A 212 22.52 6.14 7.05
N GLY A 213 23.56 5.81 7.81
CA GLY A 213 23.46 4.91 8.98
C GLY A 213 22.91 5.57 10.26
N GLU A 214 22.88 6.91 10.33
CA GLU A 214 22.49 7.63 11.55
C GLU A 214 21.00 8.00 11.62
N ARG A 215 20.24 7.87 10.53
CA ARG A 215 18.80 8.21 10.51
C ARG A 215 17.84 7.05 10.77
N LEU A 216 18.35 5.83 10.98
CA LEU A 216 17.56 4.67 11.40
C LEU A 216 17.87 4.18 12.82
N ARG A 217 18.64 4.94 13.61
CA ARG A 217 18.95 4.63 15.03
C ARG A 217 18.29 5.61 16.00
N ALA A 218 17.06 6.05 15.70
CA ALA A 218 16.28 6.92 16.58
C ALA A 218 14.78 6.56 16.57
N ARG A 219 14.44 5.26 16.60
CA ARG A 219 13.12 4.79 17.01
C ARG A 219 13.17 3.30 17.30
N LEU A 220 13.40 2.93 18.57
CA LEU A 220 12.67 1.88 19.32
C LEU A 220 13.36 1.66 20.70
N PRO A 221 12.58 1.55 21.79
CA PRO A 221 13.06 1.46 23.17
C PRO A 221 13.69 0.08 23.48
N GLY A 222 14.74 0.09 24.32
CA GLY A 222 15.49 -1.11 24.70
C GLY A 222 14.69 -2.10 25.58
N PRO A 223 14.97 -3.40 25.48
CA PRO A 223 14.37 -4.42 26.33
C PRO A 223 14.99 -4.43 27.73
N GLN A 224 14.15 -4.30 28.77
CA GLN A 224 14.54 -4.61 30.14
C GLN A 224 14.69 -6.13 30.29
N GLY A 225 15.89 -6.57 30.64
CA GLY A 225 16.18 -7.95 30.99
C GLY A 225 15.58 -8.32 32.34
N ASN A 226 15.01 -9.52 32.40
CA ASN A 226 14.48 -10.15 33.60
C ASN A 226 15.60 -11.02 34.20
N VAL A 227 15.98 -10.73 35.46
CA VAL A 227 16.58 -11.65 36.43
C VAL A 227 15.78 -11.49 37.70
#